data_AF-A0A3A4TF41-F1
#
_entry.id   AF-A0A3A4TF41-F1
#
_cell.length_a   1.000
_cell.length_b   1.000
_cell.length_c   1.000
_cell.angle_alpha   90.00
_cell.angle_beta   90.00
_cell.angle_gamma   90.00
#
_symmetry.space_group_name_H-M   'P 1'
#
loop_
_entity.id
_entity.type
_entity.pdbx_description
1 polymer ?
#
loop_
_entity_poly.entity_id
_entity_poly.type
_entity_poly.pdbx_seq_one_letter_code
_entity_poly.pdbx_strand_id
1 'polypeptide(L)'
;MQLNAQIFDDFEAVKTIDTFIYRFSKIQDYMGEKLFPAVLDMLGEYKTSMSFKDILNELERLELIQSVRQWMEFREIRNALTHEYPENTNEIIEGIELAVNVYAEIKNIYDTIKKKL
;
A
#
# COMPACT_ATOMS: atom_id res chain seq x y z
N MET A 1 -10.42 10.97 -12.53
CA MET A 1 -11.83 10.56 -12.37
C MET A 1 -12.29 11.26 -11.11
N GLN A 2 -13.13 12.29 -11.19
CA GLN A 2 -13.60 12.98 -9.98
C GLN A 2 -14.76 12.16 -9.40
N LEU A 3 -14.52 11.55 -8.24
CA LEU A 3 -15.55 10.87 -7.47
C LEU A 3 -16.44 11.94 -6.81
N ASN A 4 -17.76 11.77 -6.83
CA ASN A 4 -18.70 12.66 -6.14
C ASN A 4 -19.50 11.86 -5.10
N ALA A 5 -20.07 12.53 -4.10
CA ALA A 5 -20.77 11.85 -3.00
C ALA A 5 -21.96 10.98 -3.44
N GLN A 6 -22.53 11.24 -4.63
CA GLN A 6 -23.61 10.43 -5.23
C GLN A 6 -23.16 9.01 -5.61
N ILE A 7 -21.85 8.75 -5.69
CA ILE A 7 -21.35 7.41 -6.03
C ILE A 7 -21.71 6.35 -4.97
N PHE A 8 -22.00 6.78 -3.74
CA PHE A 8 -22.38 5.88 -2.66
C PHE A 8 -23.86 5.48 -2.71
N ASP A 9 -24.66 6.11 -3.57
CA ASP A 9 -26.05 5.70 -3.85
C ASP A 9 -26.11 4.53 -4.85
N ASP A 10 -25.03 4.26 -5.58
CA ASP A 10 -24.90 3.14 -6.52
C ASP A 10 -24.21 1.94 -5.84
N PHE A 11 -25.00 0.89 -5.60
CA PHE A 11 -24.54 -0.35 -5.00
C PHE A 11 -23.35 -1.00 -5.72
N GLU A 12 -23.33 -1.00 -7.06
CA GLU A 12 -22.22 -1.61 -7.80
C GLU A 12 -20.94 -0.76 -7.70
N ALA A 13 -21.09 0.55 -7.62
CA ALA A 13 -19.96 1.46 -7.41
C ALA A 13 -19.36 1.29 -6.00
N VAL A 14 -20.19 1.23 -4.96
CA VAL A 14 -19.75 0.95 -3.58
C VAL A 14 -19.01 -0.39 -3.50
N LYS A 15 -19.58 -1.45 -4.06
CA LYS A 15 -18.94 -2.77 -4.09
C LYS A 15 -17.61 -2.77 -4.83
N THR A 16 -17.49 -1.97 -5.89
CA THR A 16 -16.23 -1.80 -6.62
C THR A 16 -15.17 -1.13 -5.75
N ILE A 17 -15.55 -0.09 -5.00
CA ILE A 17 -14.69 0.61 -4.04
C ILE A 17 -14.23 -0.33 -2.93
N ASP A 18 -15.15 -1.07 -2.29
CA ASP A 18 -14.83 -2.06 -1.26
C ASP A 18 -13.82 -3.08 -1.76
N THR A 19 -14.06 -3.61 -2.96
CA THR A 19 -13.18 -4.59 -3.60
C THR A 19 -11.79 -4.01 -3.86
N PHE A 20 -11.71 -2.74 -4.28
CA PHE A 20 -10.46 -2.04 -4.46
C PHE A 20 -9.71 -1.87 -3.13
N ILE A 21 -10.36 -1.34 -2.08
CA ILE A 21 -9.74 -1.12 -0.75
C ILE A 21 -9.21 -2.44 -0.18
N TYR A 22 -9.99 -3.52 -0.31
CA TYR A 22 -9.57 -4.86 0.09
C TYR A 22 -8.30 -5.30 -0.65
N ARG A 23 -8.29 -5.21 -1.99
CA ARG A 23 -7.13 -5.62 -2.80
C ARG A 23 -5.91 -4.74 -2.57
N PHE A 24 -6.11 -3.44 -2.41
CA PHE A 24 -5.06 -2.48 -2.08
C PHE A 24 -4.37 -2.86 -0.77
N SER A 25 -5.15 -3.16 0.27
CA SER A 25 -4.65 -3.64 1.56
C SER A 25 -3.85 -4.93 1.41
N LYS A 26 -4.39 -5.91 0.65
CA LYS A 26 -3.74 -7.20 0.45
C LYS A 26 -2.40 -7.11 -0.28
N ILE A 27 -2.28 -6.22 -1.26
CA ILE A 27 -1.00 -6.03 -1.98
C ILE A 27 0.07 -5.50 -1.01
N GLN A 28 -0.27 -4.53 -0.16
CA GLN A 28 0.67 -4.04 0.86
C GLN A 28 1.07 -5.15 1.83
N ASP A 29 0.12 -5.95 2.32
CA ASP A 29 0.40 -7.08 3.21
C ASP A 29 1.33 -8.10 2.54
N TYR A 30 1.04 -8.51 1.29
CA TYR A 30 1.87 -9.47 0.56
C TYR A 30 3.28 -8.94 0.30
N MET A 31 3.41 -7.66 -0.05
CA MET A 31 4.73 -7.07 -0.25
C MET A 31 5.50 -7.02 1.07
N GLY A 32 4.87 -6.53 2.13
CA GLY A 32 5.51 -6.36 3.43
C GLY A 32 5.87 -7.67 4.13
N GLU A 33 4.99 -8.67 4.09
CA GLU A 33 5.16 -9.92 4.84
C GLU A 33 5.88 -11.02 4.05
N LYS A 34 5.92 -10.93 2.72
CA LYS A 34 6.49 -11.99 1.88
C LYS A 34 7.55 -11.49 0.93
N LEU A 35 7.21 -10.53 0.06
CA LEU A 35 8.14 -10.08 -0.98
C LEU A 35 9.40 -9.48 -0.36
N PHE A 36 9.22 -8.53 0.56
CA PHE A 36 10.32 -7.80 1.18
C PHE A 36 11.30 -8.72 1.93
N PRO A 37 10.84 -9.61 2.84
CA PRO A 37 11.70 -10.64 3.42
C PRO A 37 12.42 -11.50 2.36
N ALA A 38 11.70 -11.99 1.34
CA ALA A 38 12.28 -12.87 0.34
C ALA A 38 13.34 -12.18 -0.53
N VAL A 39 13.15 -10.89 -0.85
CA VAL A 39 14.13 -10.07 -1.56
C VAL A 39 15.39 -9.91 -0.73
N LEU A 40 15.25 -9.56 0.55
CA LEU A 40 16.42 -9.42 1.44
C LEU A 40 17.13 -10.77 1.66
N ASP A 41 16.38 -11.87 1.72
CA ASP A 41 16.93 -13.22 1.89
C ASP A 41 17.75 -13.64 0.68
N MET A 42 17.23 -13.38 -0.53
CA MET A 42 17.96 -13.59 -1.78
C MET A 42 19.27 -12.78 -1.85
N LEU A 43 19.29 -11.57 -1.28
CA LEU A 43 20.46 -10.71 -1.23
C LEU A 43 21.41 -11.02 -0.05
N GLY A 44 21.03 -11.95 0.84
CA GLY A 44 21.82 -12.32 2.02
C GLY A 44 21.76 -11.31 3.18
N GLU A 45 20.81 -10.37 3.14
CA GLU A 45 20.64 -9.32 4.14
C GLU A 45 19.55 -9.65 5.17
N TYR A 46 18.66 -10.62 4.88
CA TYR A 46 17.56 -10.97 5.78
C TYR A 46 18.01 -11.68 7.06
N LYS A 47 17.39 -11.31 8.19
CA LYS A 47 17.52 -12.02 9.47
C LYS A 47 16.14 -12.20 10.09
N THR A 48 15.88 -13.37 10.64
CA THR A 48 14.59 -13.70 11.27
C THR A 48 14.24 -12.82 12.47
N SER A 49 15.23 -12.15 13.07
CA SER A 49 15.03 -11.20 14.17
C SER A 49 14.68 -9.78 13.70
N MET A 50 14.70 -9.49 12.40
CA MET A 50 14.38 -8.16 11.89
C MET A 50 12.92 -7.81 12.16
N SER A 51 12.69 -6.63 12.72
CA SER A 51 11.37 -6.05 12.74
C SER A 51 10.96 -5.60 11.34
N PHE A 52 9.66 -5.34 11.12
CA PHE A 52 9.19 -4.80 9.85
C PHE A 52 9.88 -3.47 9.48
N LYS A 53 10.19 -2.62 10.47
CA LYS A 53 10.91 -1.37 10.24
C LYS A 53 12.35 -1.62 9.81
N ASP A 54 13.01 -2.63 10.37
CA ASP A 54 14.37 -3.01 9.97
C ASP A 54 14.40 -3.49 8.52
N ILE A 55 13.41 -4.30 8.12
CA ILE A 55 13.24 -4.73 6.72
C ILE A 55 13.13 -3.51 5.80
N LEU A 56 12.28 -2.52 6.15
CA LEU A 56 12.14 -1.31 5.34
C LEU A 56 13.43 -0.48 5.29
N ASN A 57 14.13 -0.33 6.43
CA ASN A 57 15.40 0.41 6.47
C ASN A 57 16.43 -0.23 5.54
N GLU A 58 16.46 -1.57 5.52
CA GLU A 58 17.38 -2.32 4.67
C GLU A 58 17.03 -2.18 3.18
N LEU A 59 15.74 -2.23 2.83
CA LEU A 59 15.29 -1.96 1.47
C LEU A 59 15.59 -0.52 1.01
N GLU A 60 15.47 0.47 1.91
CA GLU A 60 15.84 1.86 1.64
C GLU A 60 17.35 1.99 1.41
N ARG A 61 18.17 1.35 2.26
CA ARG A 61 19.64 1.31 2.10
C ARG A 61 20.07 0.70 0.76
N LEU A 62 19.33 -0.29 0.27
CA LEU A 62 19.55 -0.96 -1.02
C LEU A 62 18.93 -0.21 -2.21
N GLU A 63 18.32 0.96 -1.97
CA GLU A 63 17.62 1.77 -2.97
C GLU A 63 16.55 0.95 -3.73
N LEU A 64 15.85 0.07 -3.02
CA LEU A 64 14.71 -0.71 -3.52
C LEU A 64 13.37 -0.01 -3.21
N ILE A 65 13.35 0.80 -2.15
CA ILE A 65 12.30 1.77 -1.85
C ILE A 65 12.92 3.15 -1.69
N GLN A 66 12.13 4.22 -1.91
CA GLN A 66 12.64 5.59 -1.78
C GLN A 66 12.86 5.99 -0.33
N SER A 67 11.93 5.65 0.56
CA SER A 67 12.10 5.83 2.00
C SER A 67 11.19 4.93 2.83
N VAL A 68 11.62 4.57 4.04
CA VAL A 68 10.79 3.90 5.04
C VAL A 68 9.55 4.73 5.36
N ARG A 69 9.72 6.06 5.48
CA ARG A 69 8.63 6.99 5.81
C ARG A 69 7.50 6.90 4.79
N GLN A 70 7.83 6.93 3.50
CA GLN A 70 6.83 6.84 2.43
C GLN A 70 6.03 5.52 2.54
N TRP A 71 6.69 4.39 2.79
CA TRP A 71 5.97 3.12 2.96
C TRP A 71 5.05 3.14 4.20
N MET A 72 5.46 3.79 5.28
CA MET A 72 4.61 3.97 6.46
C MET A 72 3.38 4.83 6.16
N GLU A 73 3.53 5.92 5.40
CA GLU A 73 2.41 6.76 4.94
C GLU A 73 1.42 5.94 4.09
N PHE A 74 1.89 5.01 3.25
CA PHE A 74 1.02 4.10 2.49
C PHE A 74 0.16 3.21 3.39
N ARG A 75 0.73 2.75 4.52
CA ARG A 75 0.03 1.94 5.51
C ARG A 75 -0.97 2.78 6.32
N GLU A 76 -0.67 4.04 6.58
CA GLU A 76 -1.60 4.97 7.24
C GLU A 76 -2.84 5.21 6.38
N ILE A 77 -2.66 5.47 5.08
CA ILE A 77 -3.77 5.63 4.13
C ILE A 77 -4.62 4.36 4.07
N ARG A 78 -3.98 3.19 4.02
CA ARG A 78 -4.69 1.90 4.10
C ARG A 78 -5.49 1.78 5.40
N ASN A 79 -4.88 2.07 6.54
CA ASN A 79 -5.54 1.95 7.84
C ASN A 79 -6.75 2.88 7.94
N ALA A 80 -6.63 4.11 7.44
CA ALA A 80 -7.73 5.08 7.38
C ALA A 80 -8.90 4.56 6.53
N LEU A 81 -8.62 3.93 5.39
CA LEU A 81 -9.64 3.34 4.51
C LEU A 81 -10.27 2.05 5.03
N THR A 82 -9.58 1.32 5.92
CA THR A 82 -10.10 0.10 6.55
C THR A 82 -10.87 0.35 7.84
N HIS A 83 -10.77 1.56 8.40
CA HIS A 83 -11.59 1.96 9.54
C HIS A 83 -13.03 2.14 9.07
N GLU A 84 -14.02 1.83 9.92
CA GLU A 84 -15.44 1.95 9.55
C GLU A 84 -15.72 3.33 8.96
N TYR A 85 -16.31 3.33 7.77
CA TYR A 85 -16.57 4.49 6.93
C TYR A 85 -16.89 5.74 7.77
N PRO A 86 -16.05 6.79 7.74
CA PRO A 86 -16.39 8.03 8.43
C PRO A 86 -17.74 8.53 7.90
N GLU A 87 -18.55 9.15 8.77
CA GLU A 87 -19.86 9.70 8.36
C GLU A 87 -19.76 10.71 7.21
N ASN A 88 -18.53 11.19 6.92
CA ASN A 88 -18.22 12.11 5.85
C ASN A 88 -17.78 11.40 4.56
N THR A 89 -18.70 11.30 3.61
CA THR A 89 -18.51 10.76 2.26
C THR A 89 -17.35 11.42 1.49
N ASN A 90 -17.05 12.70 1.72
CA ASN A 90 -15.97 13.39 1.02
C ASN A 90 -14.59 12.93 1.50
N GLU A 91 -14.42 12.64 2.79
CA GLU A 91 -13.15 12.11 3.33
C GLU A 91 -12.85 10.72 2.78
N ILE A 92 -13.89 9.91 2.56
CA ILE A 92 -13.75 8.58 1.93
C ILE A 92 -13.28 8.75 0.49
N ILE A 93 -13.88 9.67 -0.26
CA ILE A 93 -13.49 9.96 -1.64
C ILE A 93 -12.02 10.39 -1.71
N GLU A 94 -11.61 11.34 -0.88
CA GLU A 94 -10.22 11.81 -0.83
C GLU A 94 -9.27 10.67 -0.49
N GLY A 95 -9.63 9.82 0.47
CA GLY A 95 -8.87 8.63 0.83
C GLY A 95 -8.71 7.66 -0.35
N ILE A 96 -9.78 7.42 -1.12
CA ILE A 96 -9.74 6.53 -2.29
C ILE A 96 -8.85 7.12 -3.39
N GLU A 97 -8.97 8.42 -3.68
CA GLU A 97 -8.12 9.10 -4.67
C GLU A 97 -6.64 9.02 -4.27
N LEU A 98 -6.33 9.23 -2.99
CA LEU A 98 -4.98 9.02 -2.46
C LEU A 98 -4.52 7.57 -2.61
N ALA A 99 -5.36 6.59 -2.29
CA ALA A 99 -5.00 5.17 -2.43
C ALA A 99 -4.74 4.75 -3.88
N VAL A 100 -5.45 5.33 -4.86
CA VAL A 100 -5.17 5.09 -6.29
C VAL A 100 -3.76 5.60 -6.66
N ASN A 101 -3.37 6.77 -6.17
CA ASN A 101 -2.02 7.31 -6.39
C ASN A 101 -0.96 6.45 -5.68
N VAL A 102 -1.21 6.08 -4.43
CA VAL A 102 -0.32 5.19 -3.67
C VAL A 102 -0.17 3.82 -4.35
N TYR A 103 -1.24 3.28 -4.93
CA TYR A 103 -1.16 2.02 -5.67
C TYR A 103 -0.18 2.12 -6.86
N ALA A 104 -0.15 3.25 -7.57
CA ALA A 104 0.82 3.47 -8.64
C ALA A 104 2.26 3.47 -8.11
N GLU A 105 2.51 4.09 -6.96
CA GLU A 105 3.83 4.07 -6.30
C GLU A 105 4.23 2.67 -5.82
N ILE A 106 3.30 1.92 -5.20
CA ILE A 106 3.52 0.52 -4.82
C ILE A 106 3.90 -0.32 -6.04
N LYS A 107 3.23 -0.10 -7.17
CA LYS A 107 3.56 -0.77 -8.44
C LYS A 107 4.97 -0.39 -8.93
N ASN A 108 5.36 0.87 -8.82
CA ASN A 108 6.71 1.32 -9.18
C ASN A 108 7.79 0.65 -8.31
N ILE A 109 7.54 0.49 -7.00
CA ILE A 109 8.44 -0.25 -6.09
C ILE A 109 8.57 -1.70 -6.56
N TYR A 110 7.44 -2.36 -6.84
CA TYR A 110 7.46 -3.74 -7.34
C TYR A 110 8.24 -3.87 -8.66
N ASP A 111 8.00 -2.97 -9.62
CA ASP A 111 8.70 -2.96 -10.91
C ASP A 111 10.20 -2.68 -10.75
N THR A 112 10.59 -1.87 -9.74
CA THR A 112 12.00 -1.59 -9.41
C THR A 112 12.69 -2.83 -8.86
N ILE A 113 12.07 -3.50 -7.88
CA ILE A 113 12.57 -4.76 -7.31
C ILE A 113 12.73 -5.81 -8.43
N LYS A 114 11.70 -5.97 -9.28
CA LYS A 114 11.71 -6.94 -10.38
C LYS A 114 12.80 -6.67 -11.43
N LYS A 115 13.26 -5.44 -11.59
CA LYS A 115 14.34 -5.10 -12.54
C LYS A 115 15.73 -5.30 -11.94
N LYS A 116 15.86 -5.18 -10.62
CA LYS A 116 17.13 -5.30 -9.88
C LYS A 116 17.46 -6.75 -9.52
N LEU A 117 16.48 -7.64 -9.53
CA LEU A 117 16.60 -9.10 -9.34
C LEU A 117 16.44 -9.84 -10.66
#